data_AF-A0A3D3CJ93-F1
#
_entry.id   AF-A0A3D3CJ93-F1
#
_cell.length_a   1.000
_cell.length_b   1.000
_cell.length_c   1.000
_cell.angle_alpha   90.00
_cell.angle_beta   90.00
_cell.angle_gamma   90.00
#
_symmetry.space_group_name_H-M   'P 1'
#
loop_
_entity.id
_entity.type
_entity.pdbx_description
1 polymer ?
#
loop_
_entity_poly.entity_id
_entity_poly.type
_entity_poly.pdbx_seq_one_letter_code
_entity_poly.pdbx_strand_id
1 'polypeptide(L)'
;MDTIRSMQFFLQKRGRGYVASILCNMRTLTKDDIGTAVEFHKRITDEIGDADFFAEDNTLVDSIKGAGAVVGIFAEDRLIALRSISYTDEFVDDAIEDLKLEDTERTHVAVMDFCVTDSEYRGNNLQFVSYIFMENILYPYRYHLHTTVSPKNVFSLNNILKCGFFTVGFKQKYGGHARFVLYKNLRYPTCVETKGHKEVLLRNYAYHPTVLDDGYVGYKVKHKAHGMAMLYGRPKQEEEAAPEE
;
A
#
# COMPACT_ATOMS: atom_id res chain seq x y z
N MET A 1 21.43 -12.32 14.69
CA MET A 1 21.77 -11.13 13.89
C MET A 1 20.75 -11.06 12.79
N ASP A 2 19.75 -10.19 12.92
CA ASP A 2 18.81 -9.96 11.82
C ASP A 2 19.58 -9.29 10.69
N THR A 3 19.75 -10.02 9.59
CA THR A 3 20.39 -9.48 8.39
C THR A 3 19.50 -8.37 7.85
N ILE A 4 20.00 -7.13 7.89
CA ILE A 4 19.32 -5.99 7.26
C ILE A 4 19.21 -6.30 5.77
N ARG A 5 17.97 -6.48 5.29
CA ARG A 5 17.72 -6.61 3.86
C ARG A 5 17.92 -5.25 3.23
N SER A 6 18.68 -5.21 2.14
CA SER A 6 18.94 -3.99 1.38
C SER A 6 18.97 -4.25 -0.12
N MET A 7 18.77 -3.18 -0.90
CA MET A 7 18.84 -3.21 -2.34
C MET A 7 19.30 -1.84 -2.85
N GLN A 8 20.25 -1.84 -3.78
CA GLN A 8 20.70 -0.62 -4.46
C GLN A 8 20.07 -0.49 -5.83
N PHE A 9 19.73 0.75 -6.23
CA PHE A 9 19.20 1.06 -7.55
C PHE A 9 19.38 2.55 -7.86
N PHE A 10 19.29 2.91 -9.14
CA PHE A 10 19.36 4.30 -9.55
C PHE A 10 17.96 4.94 -9.64
N LEU A 11 17.87 6.19 -9.19
CA LEU A 11 16.70 7.05 -9.34
C LEU A 11 17.00 8.28 -10.20
N GLN A 12 15.98 8.83 -10.84
CA GLN A 12 16.09 10.11 -11.55
C GLN A 12 15.79 11.27 -10.61
N LYS A 13 16.80 12.09 -10.29
CA LYS A 13 16.61 13.40 -9.67
C LYS A 13 16.40 14.44 -10.75
N ARG A 14 15.31 15.20 -10.64
CA ARG A 14 14.94 16.25 -11.60
C ARG A 14 15.15 17.61 -10.95
N GLY A 15 15.88 18.49 -11.62
CA GLY A 15 16.09 19.87 -11.22
C GLY A 15 15.83 20.83 -12.38
N ARG A 16 16.05 22.13 -12.16
CA ARG A 16 15.93 23.12 -13.23
C ARG A 16 17.01 22.87 -14.29
N GLY A 17 16.60 22.34 -15.45
CA GLY A 17 17.46 22.13 -16.62
C GLY A 17 18.27 20.84 -16.64
N TYR A 18 18.05 19.90 -15.70
CA TYR A 18 18.78 18.63 -15.70
C TYR A 18 17.96 17.46 -15.15
N VAL A 19 18.36 16.25 -15.59
CA VAL A 19 17.93 14.96 -15.02
C VAL A 19 19.20 14.17 -14.73
N ALA A 20 19.41 13.78 -13.47
CA ALA A 20 20.57 13.02 -13.04
C ALA A 20 20.16 11.66 -12.48
N SER A 21 20.93 10.63 -12.77
CA SER A 21 20.79 9.32 -12.12
C SER A 21 21.58 9.33 -10.81
N ILE A 22 20.91 9.03 -9.69
CA ILE A 22 21.50 9.00 -8.36
C ILE A 22 21.39 7.59 -7.81
N LEU A 23 22.50 7.06 -7.29
CA LEU A 23 22.51 5.78 -6.61
C LEU A 23 21.78 5.91 -5.28
N CYS A 24 20.79 5.04 -5.08
CA CYS A 24 20.01 4.97 -3.86
C CYS A 24 20.14 3.60 -3.23
N ASN A 25 19.96 3.57 -1.91
CA ASN A 25 19.91 2.34 -1.12
C ASN A 25 18.55 2.26 -0.42
N MET A 26 17.84 1.17 -0.63
CA MET A 26 16.62 0.85 0.13
C MET A 26 16.94 -0.23 1.13
N ARG A 27 16.54 -0.04 2.39
CA ARG A 27 16.76 -1.00 3.46
C ARG A 27 15.68 -0.92 4.54
N THR A 28 15.55 -1.99 5.30
CA THR A 28 14.79 -1.95 6.56
C THR A 28 15.46 -0.97 7.54
N LEU A 29 14.64 -0.19 8.25
CA LEU A 29 15.08 0.72 9.30
C LEU A 29 15.24 -0.02 10.63
N THR A 30 16.21 0.40 11.43
CA THR A 30 16.48 -0.12 12.77
C THR A 30 16.16 0.94 13.82
N LYS A 31 16.34 0.58 15.10
CA LYS A 31 16.14 1.51 16.23
C LYS A 31 17.00 2.77 16.11
N ASP A 32 18.15 2.69 15.47
CA ASP A 32 19.05 3.83 15.27
C ASP A 32 18.50 4.85 14.27
N ASP A 33 17.58 4.44 13.39
CA ASP A 33 16.96 5.29 12.38
C ASP A 33 15.70 6.03 12.87
N ILE A 34 15.22 5.74 14.09
CA ILE A 34 13.94 6.27 14.59
C ILE A 34 13.89 7.80 14.52
N GLY A 35 14.96 8.47 14.96
CA GLY A 35 15.03 9.95 14.92
C GLY A 35 14.87 10.49 13.50
N THR A 36 15.66 9.95 12.56
CA THR A 36 15.62 10.32 11.14
C THR A 36 14.25 10.05 10.52
N ALA A 37 13.62 8.91 10.84
CA ALA A 37 12.34 8.53 10.28
C ALA A 37 11.21 9.44 10.77
N VAL A 38 11.17 9.76 12.07
CA VAL A 38 10.18 10.66 12.67
C VAL A 38 10.34 12.08 12.13
N GLU A 39 11.57 12.59 12.07
CA GLU A 39 11.83 13.93 11.52
C GLU A 39 11.40 14.03 10.06
N PHE A 40 11.74 13.02 9.25
CA PHE A 40 11.35 12.96 7.85
C PHE A 40 9.82 12.86 7.67
N HIS A 41 9.15 12.01 8.45
CA HIS A 41 7.69 11.88 8.41
C HIS A 41 7.02 13.22 8.70
N LYS A 42 7.38 13.85 9.81
CA LYS A 42 6.83 15.14 10.24
C LYS A 42 7.01 16.22 9.17
N ARG A 43 8.22 16.36 8.61
CA ARG A 43 8.50 17.34 7.56
C ARG A 43 7.58 17.16 6.35
N ILE A 44 7.41 15.93 5.86
CA ILE A 44 6.56 15.67 4.69
C ILE A 44 5.08 15.88 4.99
N THR A 45 4.63 15.53 6.19
CA THR A 45 3.26 15.80 6.66
C THR A 45 2.98 17.30 6.71
N ASP A 46 3.90 18.10 7.27
CA ASP A 46 3.80 19.56 7.35
C ASP A 46 3.77 20.20 5.93
N GLU A 47 4.53 19.66 4.98
CA GLU A 47 4.53 20.11 3.58
C GLU A 47 3.21 19.81 2.84
N ILE A 48 2.53 18.71 3.17
CA ILE A 48 1.28 18.30 2.52
C ILE A 48 0.08 19.03 3.11
N GLY A 49 0.09 19.31 4.43
CA GLY A 49 -0.90 20.14 5.09
C GLY A 49 -2.31 19.53 5.17
N ASP A 50 -2.45 18.22 4.97
CA ASP A 50 -3.75 17.52 4.96
C ASP A 50 -3.75 16.34 5.95
N ALA A 51 -4.43 16.54 7.08
CA ALA A 51 -4.51 15.57 8.17
C ALA A 51 -5.30 14.30 7.78
N ASP A 52 -6.13 14.34 6.72
CA ASP A 52 -6.93 13.18 6.29
C ASP A 52 -6.08 12.03 5.69
N PHE A 53 -4.77 12.27 5.52
CA PHE A 53 -3.85 11.41 4.78
C PHE A 53 -2.82 10.66 5.63
N PHE A 54 -2.68 10.94 6.94
CA PHE A 54 -1.55 10.42 7.72
C PHE A 54 -1.95 9.61 8.95
N ALA A 55 -1.16 8.58 9.23
CA ALA A 55 -1.18 7.84 10.49
C ALA A 55 -0.44 8.64 11.57
N GLU A 56 -0.79 8.44 12.84
CA GLU A 56 -0.17 9.10 13.97
C GLU A 56 1.31 8.69 14.13
N ASP A 57 2.19 9.62 14.52
CA ASP A 57 3.66 9.40 14.64
C ASP A 57 4.04 8.18 15.51
N ASN A 58 3.17 7.78 16.45
CA ASN A 58 3.40 6.62 17.32
C ASN A 58 3.44 5.29 16.55
N THR A 59 2.70 5.16 15.45
CA THR A 59 2.65 3.89 14.68
C THR A 59 3.97 3.56 14.00
N LEU A 60 4.73 4.59 13.61
CA LEU A 60 6.03 4.44 12.96
C LEU A 60 7.08 3.87 13.91
N VAL A 61 7.16 4.43 15.12
CA VAL A 61 8.14 4.03 16.14
C VAL A 61 7.88 2.59 16.59
N ASP A 62 6.63 2.23 16.82
CA ASP A 62 6.24 0.88 17.23
C ASP A 62 6.55 -0.15 16.14
N SER A 63 6.31 0.22 14.87
CA SER A 63 6.66 -0.61 13.72
C SER A 63 8.17 -0.91 13.66
N ILE A 64 9.03 0.10 13.88
CA ILE A 64 10.49 -0.08 13.93
C ILE A 64 10.91 -0.95 15.13
N LYS A 65 10.20 -0.86 16.26
CA LYS A 65 10.53 -1.60 17.49
C LYS A 65 10.06 -3.06 17.48
N GLY A 66 9.36 -3.51 16.44
CA GLY A 66 8.98 -4.90 16.24
C GLY A 66 7.49 -5.14 16.07
N ALA A 67 6.65 -4.11 16.17
CA ALA A 67 5.22 -4.22 15.89
C ALA A 67 4.89 -4.09 14.38
N GLY A 68 5.90 -4.19 13.52
CA GLY A 68 5.77 -3.92 12.10
C GLY A 68 7.13 -4.00 11.40
N ALA A 69 7.23 -3.33 10.26
CA ALA A 69 8.51 -3.07 9.61
C ALA A 69 8.45 -1.73 8.89
N VAL A 70 9.60 -1.05 8.81
CA VAL A 70 9.72 0.21 8.08
C VAL A 70 10.88 0.10 7.11
N VAL A 71 10.65 0.55 5.89
CA VAL A 71 11.67 0.61 4.83
C VAL A 71 11.94 2.06 4.50
N GLY A 72 13.23 2.42 4.53
CA GLY A 72 13.72 3.71 4.07
C GLY A 72 14.44 3.58 2.73
N ILE A 73 14.27 4.58 1.87
CA ILE A 73 15.06 4.77 0.66
C ILE A 73 15.96 5.97 0.90
N PHE A 74 17.26 5.76 0.72
CA PHE A 74 18.30 6.75 0.97
C PHE A 74 18.99 7.13 -0.34
N ALA A 75 19.18 8.42 -0.55
CA ALA A 75 20.12 8.94 -1.55
C ALA A 75 21.33 9.47 -0.76
N GLU A 76 22.49 8.84 -0.95
CA GLU A 76 23.63 8.98 -0.02
C GLU A 76 23.14 8.65 1.40
N ASP A 77 23.33 9.56 2.36
CA ASP A 77 22.88 9.39 3.75
C ASP A 77 21.52 10.07 4.04
N ARG A 78 20.88 10.68 3.04
CA ARG A 78 19.59 11.37 3.20
C ARG A 78 18.43 10.41 2.94
N LEU A 79 17.53 10.26 3.91
CA LEU A 79 16.25 9.61 3.74
C LEU A 79 15.37 10.42 2.76
N ILE A 80 14.93 9.78 1.67
CA ILE A 80 14.13 10.42 0.60
C ILE A 80 12.74 9.82 0.45
N ALA A 81 12.50 8.62 0.98
CA ALA A 81 11.18 8.03 1.05
C ALA A 81 11.13 7.02 2.19
N LEU A 82 9.95 6.85 2.77
CA LEU A 82 9.69 5.93 3.87
C LEU A 82 8.37 5.19 3.61
N ARG A 83 8.32 3.92 3.96
CA ARG A 83 7.11 3.09 3.96
C ARG A 83 7.00 2.32 5.26
N SER A 84 5.82 2.33 5.86
CA SER A 84 5.50 1.58 7.07
C SER A 84 4.52 0.44 6.80
N ILE A 85 4.65 -0.63 7.58
CA ILE A 85 3.69 -1.72 7.72
C ILE A 85 3.53 -1.98 9.22
N SER A 86 2.32 -2.30 9.64
CA SER A 86 2.04 -2.72 11.00
C SER A 86 1.52 -4.16 11.08
N TYR A 87 1.85 -4.81 12.19
CA TYR A 87 1.27 -6.06 12.68
C TYR A 87 0.66 -5.89 14.07
N THR A 88 0.44 -4.64 14.53
CA THR A 88 -0.19 -4.37 15.83
C THR A 88 -1.58 -5.00 15.88
N ASP A 89 -1.95 -5.51 17.06
CA ASP A 89 -3.18 -6.27 17.25
C ASP A 89 -4.42 -5.50 16.77
N GLU A 90 -4.53 -4.22 17.12
CA GLU A 90 -5.63 -3.36 16.69
C GLU A 90 -5.81 -3.30 15.16
N PHE A 91 -4.71 -3.09 14.41
CA PHE A 91 -4.81 -3.02 12.95
C PHE A 91 -5.02 -4.39 12.31
N VAL A 92 -4.49 -5.44 12.92
CA VAL A 92 -4.68 -6.82 12.46
C VAL A 92 -6.13 -7.25 12.67
N ASP A 93 -6.74 -6.93 13.81
CA ASP A 93 -8.13 -7.29 14.11
C ASP A 93 -9.09 -6.60 13.11
N ASP A 94 -8.88 -5.32 12.84
CA ASP A 94 -9.56 -4.56 11.78
C ASP A 94 -9.45 -5.26 10.41
N ALA A 95 -8.27 -5.78 10.09
CA ALA A 95 -8.00 -6.44 8.81
C ALA A 95 -8.63 -7.82 8.73
N ILE A 96 -8.64 -8.60 9.83
CA ILE A 96 -9.30 -9.90 9.91
C ILE A 96 -10.80 -9.74 9.66
N GLU A 97 -11.44 -8.76 10.30
CA GLU A 97 -12.85 -8.46 10.10
C GLU A 97 -13.13 -8.03 8.65
N ASP A 98 -12.35 -7.07 8.14
CA ASP A 98 -12.50 -6.54 6.77
C ASP A 98 -12.38 -7.62 5.69
N LEU A 99 -11.46 -8.55 5.89
CA LEU A 99 -11.15 -9.59 4.93
C LEU A 99 -11.93 -10.89 5.17
N LYS A 100 -12.72 -10.95 6.26
CA LYS A 100 -13.49 -12.12 6.69
C LYS A 100 -12.60 -13.36 6.78
N LEU A 101 -11.42 -13.19 7.37
CA LEU A 101 -10.45 -14.27 7.56
C LEU A 101 -10.76 -15.03 8.86
N GLU A 102 -10.39 -16.30 8.89
CA GLU A 102 -10.39 -17.08 10.13
C GLU A 102 -9.29 -16.59 11.08
N ASP A 103 -9.52 -16.67 12.38
CA ASP A 103 -8.56 -16.23 13.40
C ASP A 103 -7.20 -16.96 13.31
N THR A 104 -7.19 -18.17 12.75
CA THR A 104 -5.95 -18.93 12.49
C THR A 104 -5.00 -18.21 11.53
N GLU A 105 -5.51 -17.32 10.67
CA GLU A 105 -4.72 -16.54 9.72
C GLU A 105 -4.15 -15.24 10.33
N ARG A 106 -4.49 -14.91 11.58
CA ARG A 106 -4.11 -13.65 12.26
C ARG A 106 -2.61 -13.37 12.24
N THR A 107 -1.80 -14.38 12.48
CA THR A 107 -0.34 -14.25 12.49
C THR A 107 0.26 -14.07 11.09
N HIS A 108 -0.55 -14.19 10.03
CA HIS A 108 -0.16 -14.05 8.63
C HIS A 108 -0.64 -12.73 7.98
N VAL A 109 -1.28 -11.84 8.75
CA VAL A 109 -1.79 -10.55 8.27
C VAL A 109 -0.77 -9.42 8.42
N ALA A 110 -0.64 -8.57 7.40
CA ALA A 110 0.14 -7.34 7.45
C ALA A 110 -0.68 -6.16 6.95
N VAL A 111 -0.70 -5.06 7.71
CA VAL A 111 -1.45 -3.86 7.37
C VAL A 111 -0.50 -2.82 6.79
N MET A 112 -0.64 -2.58 5.48
CA MET A 112 0.12 -1.56 4.77
C MET A 112 -0.40 -0.19 5.19
N ASP A 113 0.45 0.55 5.88
CA ASP A 113 0.11 1.85 6.43
C ASP A 113 0.40 2.93 5.39
N PHE A 114 1.29 3.88 5.67
CA PHE A 114 1.60 4.98 4.77
C PHE A 114 2.91 4.79 3.99
N CYS A 115 3.02 5.55 2.90
CA CYS A 115 4.27 5.75 2.18
C CYS A 115 4.42 7.23 1.81
N VAL A 116 5.48 7.85 2.33
CA VAL A 116 5.82 9.24 2.07
C VAL A 116 7.09 9.33 1.24
N THR A 117 7.15 10.35 0.40
CA THR A 117 8.24 10.56 -0.55
C THR A 117 8.52 12.04 -0.68
N ASP A 118 9.80 12.38 -0.58
CA ASP A 118 10.33 13.71 -0.81
C ASP A 118 9.94 14.21 -2.21
N SER A 119 9.48 15.45 -2.29
CA SER A 119 8.94 16.04 -3.52
C SER A 119 9.96 16.06 -4.66
N GLU A 120 11.26 16.22 -4.36
CA GLU A 120 12.35 16.22 -5.35
C GLU A 120 12.51 14.86 -6.07
N TYR A 121 12.01 13.78 -5.46
CA TYR A 121 12.15 12.40 -5.94
C TYR A 121 10.83 11.79 -6.42
N ARG A 122 9.74 12.56 -6.46
CA ARG A 122 8.45 12.12 -7.02
C ARG A 122 8.58 11.79 -8.52
N GLY A 123 7.71 10.91 -9.00
CA GLY A 123 7.76 10.41 -10.39
C GLY A 123 8.79 9.31 -10.65
N ASN A 124 9.40 8.75 -9.58
CA ASN A 124 10.29 7.59 -9.64
C ASN A 124 9.61 6.27 -9.24
N ASN A 125 8.27 6.24 -9.14
CA ASN A 125 7.51 5.06 -8.71
C ASN A 125 7.95 4.48 -7.35
N LEU A 126 8.47 5.30 -6.43
CA LEU A 126 9.01 4.82 -5.14
C LEU A 126 7.99 4.09 -4.29
N GLN A 127 6.72 4.49 -4.35
CA GLN A 127 5.65 3.76 -3.69
C GLN A 127 5.54 2.33 -4.22
N PHE A 128 5.63 2.11 -5.53
CA PHE A 128 5.56 0.78 -6.14
C PHE A 128 6.81 -0.07 -5.81
N VAL A 129 8.01 0.51 -5.95
CA VAL A 129 9.27 -0.19 -5.67
C VAL A 129 9.37 -0.61 -4.20
N SER A 130 9.00 0.28 -3.28
CA SER A 130 8.97 -0.05 -1.85
C SER A 130 7.91 -1.09 -1.49
N TYR A 131 6.81 -1.19 -2.24
CA TYR A 131 5.82 -2.27 -2.07
C TYR A 131 6.43 -3.64 -2.39
N ILE A 132 7.05 -3.78 -3.57
CA ILE A 132 7.68 -5.05 -4.00
C ILE A 132 8.76 -5.49 -3.01
N PHE A 133 9.59 -4.55 -2.55
CA PHE A 133 10.62 -4.86 -1.55
C PHE A 133 10.00 -5.32 -0.23
N MET A 134 8.86 -4.73 0.15
CA MET A 134 8.16 -5.14 1.35
C MET A 134 7.60 -6.55 1.26
N GLU A 135 7.09 -6.95 0.09
CA GLU A 135 6.61 -8.31 -0.14
C GLU A 135 7.72 -9.34 0.09
N ASN A 136 8.96 -9.01 -0.27
CA ASN A 136 10.12 -9.85 0.04
C ASN A 136 10.30 -10.01 1.56
N ILE A 137 10.19 -8.93 2.34
CA ILE A 137 10.33 -8.95 3.80
C ILE A 137 9.22 -9.78 4.45
N LEU A 138 7.99 -9.65 3.95
CA LEU A 138 6.79 -10.24 4.53
C LEU A 138 6.66 -11.75 4.25
N TYR A 139 6.88 -12.17 3.01
CA TYR A 139 6.72 -13.56 2.60
C TYR A 139 7.88 -14.44 3.12
N PRO A 140 7.64 -15.68 3.58
CA PRO A 140 6.35 -16.41 3.60
C PRO A 140 5.53 -16.25 4.89
N TYR A 141 5.97 -15.42 5.84
CA TYR A 141 5.37 -15.36 7.17
C TYR A 141 4.09 -14.52 7.23
N ARG A 142 4.01 -13.46 6.43
CA ARG A 142 2.87 -12.56 6.31
C ARG A 142 2.46 -12.51 4.85
N TYR A 143 1.31 -13.07 4.52
CA TYR A 143 0.84 -13.21 3.14
C TYR A 143 -0.56 -12.65 2.91
N HIS A 144 -1.29 -12.25 3.95
CA HIS A 144 -2.52 -11.46 3.83
C HIS A 144 -2.20 -9.98 3.98
N LEU A 145 -2.14 -9.24 2.87
CA LEU A 145 -1.86 -7.81 2.89
C LEU A 145 -3.15 -7.02 2.85
N HIS A 146 -3.36 -6.16 3.84
CA HIS A 146 -4.52 -5.29 3.98
C HIS A 146 -4.10 -3.82 3.90
N THR A 147 -4.96 -2.98 3.33
CA THR A 147 -4.86 -1.51 3.48
C THR A 147 -6.19 -0.85 3.18
N THR A 148 -6.33 0.41 3.56
CA THR A 148 -7.52 1.20 3.21
C THR A 148 -7.15 2.52 2.52
N VAL A 149 -7.87 2.87 1.46
CA VAL A 149 -7.55 4.06 0.65
C VAL A 149 -8.80 4.88 0.40
N SER A 150 -8.69 6.20 0.58
CA SER A 150 -9.75 7.13 0.25
C SER A 150 -10.03 7.13 -1.26
N PRO A 151 -11.30 7.10 -1.70
CA PRO A 151 -11.66 7.28 -3.11
C PRO A 151 -11.17 8.60 -3.71
N LYS A 152 -10.92 9.61 -2.86
CA LYS A 152 -10.34 10.91 -3.26
C LYS A 152 -8.84 10.81 -3.56
N ASN A 153 -8.12 9.86 -2.95
CA ASN A 153 -6.69 9.64 -3.18
C ASN A 153 -6.45 8.71 -4.37
N VAL A 154 -6.81 9.19 -5.57
CA VAL A 154 -6.72 8.42 -6.81
C VAL A 154 -5.29 7.95 -7.11
N PHE A 155 -4.28 8.75 -6.73
CA PHE A 155 -2.87 8.41 -6.94
C PHE A 155 -2.47 7.17 -6.14
N SER A 156 -2.74 7.16 -4.82
CA SER A 156 -2.45 6.01 -3.96
C SER A 156 -3.26 4.79 -4.38
N LEU A 157 -4.55 4.97 -4.68
CA LEU A 157 -5.43 3.88 -5.11
C LEU A 157 -4.90 3.20 -6.39
N ASN A 158 -4.51 4.00 -7.40
CA ASN A 158 -3.94 3.46 -8.64
C ASN A 158 -2.61 2.74 -8.40
N ASN A 159 -1.75 3.25 -7.51
CA ASN A 159 -0.48 2.60 -7.19
C ASN A 159 -0.68 1.27 -6.46
N ILE A 160 -1.58 1.20 -5.48
CA ILE A 160 -1.87 -0.02 -4.73
C ILE A 160 -2.46 -1.10 -5.64
N LEU A 161 -3.42 -0.74 -6.50
CA LEU A 161 -3.97 -1.69 -7.49
C LEU A 161 -2.90 -2.19 -8.47
N LYS A 162 -1.97 -1.33 -8.90
CA LYS A 162 -0.82 -1.75 -9.72
C LYS A 162 0.13 -2.71 -9.00
N CYS A 163 0.18 -2.66 -7.67
CA CYS A 163 0.93 -3.62 -6.85
C CYS A 163 0.19 -4.96 -6.72
N GLY A 164 -0.94 -5.16 -7.40
CA GLY A 164 -1.68 -6.43 -7.41
C GLY A 164 -2.67 -6.58 -6.26
N PHE A 165 -3.03 -5.48 -5.61
CA PHE A 165 -4.16 -5.47 -4.67
C PHE A 165 -5.48 -5.37 -5.41
N PHE A 166 -6.53 -5.88 -4.79
CA PHE A 166 -7.91 -5.76 -5.24
C PHE A 166 -8.73 -5.02 -4.19
N THR A 167 -9.66 -4.17 -4.65
CA THR A 167 -10.70 -3.62 -3.78
C THR A 167 -11.73 -4.70 -3.50
N VAL A 168 -11.85 -5.08 -2.22
CA VAL A 168 -12.74 -6.13 -1.73
C VAL A 168 -13.85 -5.60 -0.82
N GLY A 169 -13.77 -4.33 -0.41
CA GLY A 169 -14.75 -3.70 0.46
C GLY A 169 -14.84 -2.18 0.24
N PHE A 170 -15.92 -1.58 0.74
CA PHE A 170 -16.12 -0.13 0.78
C PHE A 170 -16.82 0.23 2.08
N LYS A 171 -16.12 0.91 2.98
CA LYS A 171 -16.62 1.23 4.34
C LYS A 171 -16.33 2.66 4.75
N GLN A 172 -16.92 3.11 5.85
CA GLN A 172 -16.51 4.34 6.52
C GLN A 172 -15.44 4.02 7.57
N LYS A 173 -14.37 4.82 7.61
CA LYS A 173 -13.30 4.76 8.62
C LYS A 173 -12.86 6.19 8.97
N TYR A 174 -12.17 6.36 10.10
CA TYR A 174 -11.58 7.64 10.51
C TYR A 174 -12.60 8.79 10.59
N GLY A 175 -13.67 8.65 11.39
CA GLY A 175 -14.66 9.74 11.55
C GLY A 175 -15.65 9.87 10.39
N GLY A 176 -15.94 8.78 9.67
CA GLY A 176 -16.99 8.73 8.65
C GLY A 176 -16.51 8.86 7.21
N HIS A 177 -15.19 8.90 6.98
CA HIS A 177 -14.64 9.01 5.63
C HIS A 177 -14.71 7.67 4.89
N ALA A 178 -15.23 7.71 3.67
CA ALA A 178 -15.29 6.53 2.80
C ALA A 178 -13.88 6.04 2.46
N ARG A 179 -13.67 4.73 2.56
CA ARG A 179 -12.43 4.04 2.22
C ARG A 179 -12.75 2.77 1.43
N PHE A 180 -11.99 2.54 0.38
CA PHE A 180 -11.87 1.20 -0.20
C PHE A 180 -11.02 0.35 0.75
N VAL A 181 -11.46 -0.89 0.99
CA VAL A 181 -10.67 -1.95 1.62
C VAL A 181 -9.96 -2.69 0.50
N LEU A 182 -8.63 -2.79 0.59
CA LEU A 182 -7.80 -3.44 -0.41
C LEU A 182 -7.08 -4.64 0.16
N TYR A 183 -7.01 -5.69 -0.64
CA TYR A 183 -6.46 -6.99 -0.26
C TYR A 183 -5.51 -7.52 -1.33
N LYS A 184 -4.41 -8.11 -0.89
CA LYS A 184 -3.54 -8.94 -1.71
C LYS A 184 -3.14 -10.18 -0.91
N ASN A 185 -3.28 -11.35 -1.52
CA ASN A 185 -2.71 -12.59 -0.98
C ASN A 185 -1.41 -12.93 -1.72
N LEU A 186 -0.31 -13.07 -0.99
CA LEU A 186 1.00 -13.41 -1.57
C LEU A 186 1.19 -14.91 -1.84
N ARG A 187 0.40 -15.77 -1.21
CA ARG A 187 0.45 -17.23 -1.39
C ARG A 187 -0.46 -17.70 -2.52
N TYR A 188 -1.64 -17.10 -2.62
CA TYR A 188 -2.66 -17.43 -3.62
C TYR A 188 -3.06 -16.17 -4.40
N PRO A 189 -2.34 -15.82 -5.47
CA PRO A 189 -2.64 -14.63 -6.25
C PRO A 189 -4.05 -14.66 -6.81
N THR A 190 -4.85 -13.63 -6.51
CA THR A 190 -6.20 -13.53 -7.06
C THR A 190 -6.16 -13.28 -8.56
N CYS A 191 -6.83 -14.15 -9.32
CA CYS A 191 -7.07 -13.97 -10.75
C CYS A 191 -8.46 -13.40 -10.97
N VAL A 192 -8.61 -12.47 -11.92
CA VAL A 192 -9.90 -11.79 -12.18
C VAL A 192 -10.26 -11.87 -13.66
N GLU A 193 -11.49 -12.29 -13.95
CA GLU A 193 -12.08 -12.18 -15.28
C GLU A 193 -12.39 -10.70 -15.60
N THR A 194 -11.76 -10.20 -16.65
CA THR A 194 -11.89 -8.79 -17.07
C THR A 194 -12.91 -8.58 -18.19
N LYS A 195 -13.37 -9.67 -18.83
CA LYS A 195 -14.46 -9.64 -19.81
C LYS A 195 -15.77 -9.36 -19.06
N GLY A 196 -16.54 -8.39 -19.55
CA GLY A 196 -17.77 -7.98 -18.88
C GLY A 196 -17.56 -7.24 -17.56
N HIS A 197 -16.38 -6.63 -17.35
CA HIS A 197 -16.15 -5.82 -16.15
C HIS A 197 -17.21 -4.73 -15.99
N LYS A 198 -17.56 -4.44 -14.73
CA LYS A 198 -18.40 -3.29 -14.38
C LYS A 198 -17.52 -2.05 -14.21
N GLU A 199 -18.06 -0.89 -14.55
CA GLU A 199 -17.37 0.40 -14.36
C GLU A 199 -18.19 1.27 -13.40
N VAL A 200 -17.55 1.75 -12.33
CA VAL A 200 -18.19 2.65 -11.36
C VAL A 200 -17.28 3.87 -11.17
N LEU A 201 -17.81 5.07 -11.41
CA LEU A 201 -17.09 6.31 -11.11
C LEU A 201 -16.73 6.33 -9.62
N LEU A 202 -15.49 6.69 -9.28
CA LEU A 202 -15.01 6.70 -7.89
C LEU A 202 -15.85 7.58 -6.96
N ARG A 203 -16.50 8.62 -7.50
CA ARG A 203 -17.40 9.52 -6.77
C ARG A 203 -18.79 8.93 -6.51
N ASN A 204 -19.12 7.79 -7.09
CA ASN A 204 -20.45 7.18 -7.00
C ASN A 204 -20.51 6.18 -5.84
N TYR A 205 -20.40 6.70 -4.62
CA TYR A 205 -20.19 5.91 -3.41
C TYR A 205 -21.27 4.86 -3.16
N ALA A 206 -22.51 5.13 -3.55
CA ALA A 206 -23.63 4.20 -3.36
C ALA A 206 -23.52 2.89 -4.16
N TYR A 207 -22.80 2.90 -5.29
CA TYR A 207 -22.72 1.74 -6.19
C TYR A 207 -21.52 0.83 -5.91
N HIS A 208 -20.50 1.33 -5.20
CA HIS A 208 -19.33 0.52 -4.87
C HIS A 208 -19.70 -0.69 -3.99
N PRO A 209 -20.47 -0.54 -2.89
CA PRO A 209 -20.94 -1.69 -2.10
C PRO A 209 -21.74 -2.68 -2.94
N THR A 210 -22.71 -2.21 -3.74
CA THR A 210 -23.56 -3.09 -4.56
C THR A 210 -22.76 -3.97 -5.51
N VAL A 211 -21.74 -3.42 -6.18
CA VAL A 211 -20.91 -4.21 -7.10
C VAL A 211 -20.02 -5.21 -6.35
N LEU A 212 -19.54 -4.85 -5.15
CA LEU A 212 -18.77 -5.74 -4.29
C LEU A 212 -19.64 -6.88 -3.75
N ASP A 213 -20.87 -6.60 -3.31
CA ASP A 213 -21.84 -7.58 -2.83
C ASP A 213 -22.26 -8.58 -3.92
N ASP A 214 -22.26 -8.14 -5.19
CA ASP A 214 -22.46 -9.00 -6.37
C ASP A 214 -21.27 -9.94 -6.69
N GLY A 215 -20.24 -9.96 -5.82
CA GLY A 215 -19.06 -10.82 -5.93
C GLY A 215 -17.98 -10.30 -6.89
N TYR A 216 -18.01 -9.02 -7.26
CA TYR A 216 -16.92 -8.42 -8.05
C TYR A 216 -15.86 -7.83 -7.13
N VAL A 217 -14.63 -7.73 -7.64
CA VAL A 217 -13.52 -7.02 -6.99
C VAL A 217 -12.98 -5.93 -7.90
N GLY A 218 -12.61 -4.79 -7.32
CA GLY A 218 -12.00 -3.68 -8.06
C GLY A 218 -10.54 -3.97 -8.36
N TYR A 219 -10.12 -3.89 -9.62
CA TYR A 219 -8.76 -4.29 -10.03
C TYR A 219 -7.97 -3.17 -10.72
N LYS A 220 -8.62 -2.11 -11.17
CA LYS A 220 -7.98 -1.03 -11.91
C LYS A 220 -8.77 0.26 -11.87
N VAL A 221 -8.09 1.39 -11.80
CA VAL A 221 -8.70 2.70 -12.05
C VAL A 221 -8.38 3.17 -13.47
N LYS A 222 -9.37 3.76 -14.16
CA LYS A 222 -9.23 4.30 -15.52
C LYS A 222 -9.82 5.70 -15.62
N HIS A 223 -9.16 6.57 -16.38
CA HIS A 223 -9.68 7.88 -16.74
C HIS A 223 -10.81 7.74 -17.77
N LYS A 224 -11.91 8.44 -17.54
CA LYS A 224 -13.11 8.51 -18.39
C LYS A 224 -13.52 9.96 -18.60
N ALA A 225 -14.43 10.20 -19.54
CA ALA A 225 -14.91 11.55 -19.86
C ALA A 225 -15.47 12.31 -18.64
N HIS A 226 -16.05 11.60 -17.67
CA HIS A 226 -16.69 12.19 -16.48
C HIS A 226 -15.94 11.95 -15.17
N GLY A 227 -14.64 11.63 -15.25
CA GLY A 227 -13.76 11.43 -14.10
C GLY A 227 -13.14 10.04 -14.06
N MET A 228 -12.68 9.66 -12.87
CA MET A 228 -11.99 8.39 -12.66
C MET A 228 -13.00 7.30 -12.32
N ALA A 229 -12.88 6.14 -12.96
CA ALA A 229 -13.72 4.97 -12.71
C ALA A 229 -12.89 3.79 -12.21
N MET A 230 -13.40 3.08 -11.21
CA MET A 230 -12.93 1.75 -10.83
C MET A 230 -13.54 0.73 -11.79
N LEU A 231 -12.70 -0.16 -12.31
CA LEU A 231 -13.09 -1.35 -13.06
C LEU A 231 -13.18 -2.52 -12.09
N TYR A 232 -14.30 -3.22 -12.17
CA TYR A 232 -14.65 -4.36 -11.32
C TYR A 232 -14.75 -5.63 -12.17
N GLY A 233 -14.04 -6.68 -11.80
CA GLY A 233 -14.11 -7.98 -12.46
C GLY A 233 -14.48 -9.08 -11.47
N ARG A 234 -14.83 -10.26 -11.96
CA ARG A 234 -15.14 -11.42 -11.10
C ARG A 234 -13.89 -12.22 -10.80
N PRO A 235 -13.59 -12.54 -9.53
CA PRO A 235 -12.53 -13.48 -9.20
C PRO A 235 -12.78 -14.83 -9.88
N LYS A 236 -11.72 -15.45 -10.41
CA LYS A 236 -11.76 -16.86 -10.84
C LYS A 236 -11.75 -17.75 -9.60
N GLN A 237 -12.54 -18.82 -9.62
CA GLN A 237 -12.49 -19.84 -8.56
C GLN A 237 -11.16 -20.61 -8.60
N GLU A 238 -10.68 -21.08 -7.45
CA GLU A 238 -9.34 -21.63 -7.23
C GLU A 238 -8.99 -22.86 -8.09
N GLU A 239 -9.94 -23.50 -8.77
CA GLU A 239 -9.68 -24.68 -9.60
C GLU A 239 -8.87 -24.40 -10.89
N GLU A 240 -8.65 -23.13 -11.27
CA GLU A 240 -7.89 -22.78 -12.50
C GLU A 240 -6.51 -22.15 -12.24
N ALA A 241 -6.06 -22.03 -10.99
CA ALA A 241 -4.85 -21.29 -10.62
C ALA A 241 -3.77 -22.12 -9.91
N ALA A 242 -3.70 -23.43 -10.21
CA ALA A 242 -2.49 -24.18 -9.87
C ALA A 242 -1.32 -23.65 -10.73
N PRO A 243 -0.22 -23.18 -10.13
CA PRO A 243 1.00 -22.96 -10.90
C PRO A 243 1.45 -24.33 -11.43
N GLU A 244 1.72 -24.41 -12.74
CA GLU A 244 2.44 -25.56 -13.30
C GLU A 244 3.79 -25.66 -12.55
N GLU A 245 4.05 -26.82 -11.94
CA GLU A 245 5.32 -27.17 -11.27
C GLU A 245 6.51 -27.16 -12.24
#